data_AF-A0A6G3WSG5-F1
#
_entry.id   AF-A0A6G3WSG5-F1
#
_cell.length_a   1.000
_cell.length_b   1.000
_cell.length_c   1.000
_cell.angle_alpha   90.00
_cell.angle_beta   90.00
_cell.angle_gamma   90.00
#
_symmetry.space_group_name_H-M   'P 1'
#
loop_
_entity.id
_entity.type
_entity.pdbx_description
1 polymer ?
#
loop_
_entity_poly.entity_id
_entity_poly.type
_entity_poly.pdbx_seq_one_letter_code
_entity_poly.pdbx_strand_id
1 'polypeptide(L)' 'MSSWENGYGDFGMVPDPATLRPVPWHEGTALLIADLAWHDGSPVVAAPRQILRRQLDRLAELGYTAQVGTELE' A
#
# COMPACT_ATOMS: atom_id res chain seq x y z
N MET A 1 -0.26 12.96 -10.00
CA MET A 1 0.79 13.47 -9.09
C MET A 1 0.38 14.85 -8.63
N SER A 2 0.68 15.22 -7.39
CA SER A 2 0.43 16.57 -6.88
C SER A 2 1.40 17.57 -7.49
N SER A 3 0.91 18.76 -7.79
CA SER A 3 1.71 19.87 -8.31
C SER A 3 1.17 21.18 -7.76
N TRP A 4 1.89 22.29 -8.01
CA TRP A 4 1.38 23.64 -7.73
C TRP A 4 0.03 23.91 -8.42
N GLU A 5 -0.16 23.32 -9.61
CA GLU A 5 -1.35 23.53 -10.45
C GLU A 5 -2.55 22.67 -10.00
N ASN A 6 -2.29 21.46 -9.53
CA ASN A 6 -3.35 20.48 -9.20
C ASN A 6 -3.52 20.23 -7.70
N GLY A 7 -2.67 20.83 -6.86
CA GLY A 7 -2.68 20.67 -5.41
C GLY A 7 -2.41 19.23 -4.93
N TYR A 8 -2.76 18.98 -3.67
CA TYR A 8 -2.75 17.65 -3.06
C TYR A 8 -4.20 17.31 -2.67
N GLY A 9 -4.94 16.77 -3.63
CA GLY A 9 -6.34 16.39 -3.45
C GLY A 9 -6.50 15.03 -2.78
N ASP A 10 -7.76 14.69 -2.50
CA ASP A 10 -8.12 13.41 -1.89
C ASP A 10 -7.79 12.21 -2.81
N PHE A 11 -7.76 11.02 -2.19
CA PHE A 11 -7.48 9.76 -2.85
C PHE A 11 -8.54 8.72 -2.52
N GLY A 12 -8.71 7.75 -3.41
CA GLY A 12 -9.41 6.51 -3.10
C GLY A 12 -8.53 5.58 -2.27
N MET A 13 -9.12 4.97 -1.24
CA MET A 13 -8.53 3.82 -0.54
C MET A 13 -9.06 2.54 -1.17
N VAL A 14 -8.18 1.79 -1.84
CA VAL A 14 -8.51 0.51 -2.47
C VAL A 14 -8.09 -0.62 -1.51
N PRO A 15 -9.03 -1.28 -0.82
CA PRO A 15 -8.71 -2.29 0.17
C PRO A 15 -8.12 -3.55 -0.47
N ASP A 16 -7.10 -4.13 0.16
CA ASP A 16 -6.54 -5.44 -0.22
C ASP A 16 -7.13 -6.56 0.68
N PRO A 17 -8.06 -7.39 0.15
CA PRO A 17 -8.69 -8.45 0.92
C PRO A 17 -7.71 -9.51 1.43
N ALA A 18 -6.54 -9.69 0.79
CA ALA A 18 -5.54 -10.66 1.23
C ALA A 18 -4.90 -10.27 2.58
N THR A 19 -5.06 -9.01 3.00
CA THR A 19 -4.54 -8.51 4.29
C THR A 19 -5.58 -8.51 5.41
N LEU A 20 -6.80 -9.01 5.13
CA LEU A 20 -7.89 -9.02 6.10
C LEU A 20 -7.52 -9.85 7.34
N ARG A 21 -7.67 -9.25 8.52
CA ARG A 21 -7.48 -9.93 9.80
C ARG A 21 -8.38 -9.34 10.89
N PRO A 22 -8.86 -10.14 11.86
CA PRO A 22 -9.59 -9.61 13.00
C PRO A 22 -8.69 -8.71 13.86
N VAL A 23 -9.27 -7.69 14.49
CA VAL A 23 -8.58 -6.85 15.48
C VAL A 23 -8.76 -7.49 16.86
N PRO A 24 -7.70 -8.03 17.48
CA PRO A 24 -7.87 -8.92 18.65
C PRO A 24 -8.35 -8.21 19.92
N TRP A 25 -8.21 -6.88 20.00
CA TRP A 25 -8.63 -6.08 21.15
C TRP A 25 -9.95 -5.33 20.93
N HIS A 26 -10.61 -5.47 19.77
CA HIS A 26 -11.87 -4.77 19.48
C HIS A 26 -12.87 -5.71 18.81
N GLU A 27 -13.90 -6.10 19.57
CA GLU A 27 -14.91 -7.06 19.13
C GLU A 27 -15.63 -6.59 17.87
N GLY A 28 -16.00 -7.54 17.01
CA GLY A 28 -16.73 -7.26 15.76
C GLY A 28 -15.94 -6.45 14.72
N THR A 29 -14.63 -6.28 14.89
CA THR A 29 -13.80 -5.42 14.02
C THR A 29 -12.75 -6.21 13.26
N ALA A 30 -12.61 -5.90 11.96
CA ALA A 30 -11.55 -6.40 11.11
C ALA A 30 -10.69 -5.24 10.56
N LEU A 31 -9.41 -5.52 10.37
CA LEU A 31 -8.42 -4.65 9.75
C LEU A 31 -8.09 -5.18 8.35
N LEU A 32 -7.95 -4.27 7.41
CA LEU A 32 -7.36 -4.51 6.10
C LEU A 32 -6.43 -3.34 5.77
N ILE A 33 -5.42 -3.61 4.95
CA ILE A 33 -4.52 -2.59 4.41
C ILE A 33 -5.08 -2.16 3.06
N ALA A 34 -5.04 -0.86 2.76
CA ALA A 34 -5.46 -0.32 1.47
C ALA A 34 -4.29 0.28 0.70
N ASP A 35 -4.33 0.17 -0.63
CA ASP A 35 -3.51 0.94 -1.55
C ASP A 35 -4.21 2.28 -1.85
N LEU A 36 -3.44 3.33 -2.13
CA LEU A 36 -3.98 4.63 -2.52
C LEU A 36 -4.04 4.76 -4.05
N ALA A 37 -5.18 5.21 -4.55
CA ALA A 37 -5.39 5.51 -5.96
C ALA A 37 -5.92 6.94 -6.14
N TRP A 38 -5.54 7.58 -7.25
CA TRP A 38 -6.19 8.80 -7.71
C TRP A 38 -7.62 8.49 -8.18
N HIS A 39 -8.42 9.54 -8.39
CA HIS A 39 -9.81 9.41 -8.82
C HIS A 39 -9.99 8.70 -10.17
N ASP A 40 -8.96 8.68 -11.01
CA ASP A 40 -8.91 7.93 -12.27
C ASP A 40 -8.50 6.45 -12.11
N GLY A 41 -8.29 6.01 -10.87
CA GLY A 41 -7.83 4.66 -10.52
C GLY A 41 -6.33 4.44 -10.64
N SER A 42 -5.55 5.42 -11.11
CA SER A 42 -4.09 5.30 -11.19
C SER A 42 -3.46 5.30 -9.80
N PRO A 43 -2.34 4.59 -9.57
CA PRO A 43 -1.75 4.50 -8.25
C PRO A 43 -1.16 5.84 -7.80
N VAL A 44 -1.28 6.12 -6.50
CA VAL A 44 -0.52 7.20 -5.87
C VAL A 44 0.91 6.70 -5.68
N VAL A 45 1.78 6.99 -6.65
CA VAL A 45 3.16 6.47 -6.69
C VAL A 45 4.02 6.84 -5.48
N ALA A 46 3.65 7.90 -4.75
CA ALA A 46 4.33 8.34 -3.53
C ALA A 46 3.92 7.53 -2.29
N ALA A 47 2.86 6.70 -2.37
CA ALA A 47 2.42 5.88 -1.25
C ALA A 47 3.50 4.83 -0.91
N PRO A 48 3.87 4.67 0.37
CA PRO A 48 4.97 3.76 0.77
C PRO A 48 4.83 2.33 0.23
N ARG A 49 3.61 1.80 0.21
CA ARG A 49 3.33 0.45 -0.31
C ARG A 49 3.54 0.34 -1.82
N GLN A 50 3.29 1.41 -2.59
CA GLN A 50 3.59 1.47 -4.02
C GLN A 50 5.10 1.57 -4.29
N ILE A 51 5.82 2.31 -3.45
CA ILE A 51 7.29 2.39 -3.50
C ILE A 51 7.90 1.00 -3.26
N LEU A 52 7.43 0.28 -2.24
CA LEU A 52 7.86 -1.09 -1.95
C LEU A 52 7.54 -2.03 -3.11
N ARG A 53 6.31 -2.03 -3.64
CA ARG A 53 5.91 -2.89 -4.75
C ARG A 53 6.80 -2.70 -5.98
N ARG A 54 7.13 -1.45 -6.32
CA ARG A 54 8.09 -1.15 -7.40
C ARG A 54 9.47 -1.77 -7.18
N GLN A 55 9.96 -1.88 -5.94
CA GLN A 55 11.24 -2.56 -5.69
C GLN A 55 11.10 -4.08 -5.77
N LEU A 56 9.97 -4.63 -5.31
CA LEU A 56 9.68 -6.07 -5.42
C LEU A 56 9.54 -6.51 -6.88
N ASP A 57 8.88 -5.71 -7.73
CA ASP A 57 8.75 -5.97 -9.16
C ASP A 57 10.13 -6.03 -9.84
N ARG A 58 11.03 -5.09 -9.50
CA ARG A 58 12.42 -5.08 -9.99
C ARG A 58 13.25 -6.26 -9.51
N LEU A 59 13.01 -6.76 -8.29
CA LEU A 59 13.67 -7.98 -7.81
C LEU A 59 13.16 -9.21 -8.56
N ALA A 60 11.85 -9.27 -8.83
CA ALA A 60 11.23 -10.36 -9.57
C ALA A 60 11.74 -10.42 -11.03
N GLU A 61 11.96 -9.27 -11.67
CA GLU A 61 12.61 -9.18 -13.00
C GLU A 61 14.01 -9.84 -13.04
N LEU A 62 14.70 -9.88 -11.90
CA LEU A 62 16.01 -10.53 -11.73
C LEU A 62 15.92 -11.98 -11.24
N GLY A 63 14.71 -12.52 -11.04
CA GLY A 63 14.48 -13.86 -10.51
C GLY A 63 14.68 -13.99 -9.00
N TYR A 64 14.69 -12.87 -8.25
CA TYR A 64 14.87 -12.87 -6.80
C TYR A 64 13.56 -12.62 -6.04
N THR A 65 13.54 -13.05 -4.78
CA THR A 65 12.47 -12.74 -3.82
C THR A 65 13.05 -12.12 -2.56
N ALA A 66 12.32 -11.20 -1.93
CA ALA A 66 12.73 -10.59 -0.66
C ALA A 66 12.06 -11.30 0.52
N GLN A 67 12.83 -11.61 1.55
CA GLN A 67 12.36 -12.11 2.85
C GLN A 67 12.85 -11.13 3.92
N VAL A 68 12.00 -10.79 4.89
CA VAL A 68 12.31 -9.80 5.93
C VAL A 68 11.79 -10.26 7.30
N GLY A 69 12.57 -9.96 8.34
CA GLY A 69 12.15 -10.03 9.74
C GLY A 69 12.37 -8.69 10.41
N THR A 70 11.41 -8.24 11.20
CA THR A 70 11.48 -6.97 11.95
C THR A 70 11.61 -7.26 13.43
N GLU A 71 12.58 -6.64 14.10
CA GLU A 71 12.72 -6.66 15.55
C GLU A 71 12.23 -5.32 16.10
N LEU A 72 11.13 -5.34 16.85
CA LEU A 72 10.58 -4.14 17.47
C LEU A 72 11.11 -4.06 18.91
N GLU A 73 11.73 -2.92 19.26
CA GLU A 73 12.22 -2.58 20.60
C GLU A 73 11.14 -1.88 21.45
#